data_AF-B4KRX9-F1
#
_entry.id   AF-B4KRX9-F1
#
_cell.length_a   1.000
_cell.length_b   1.000
_cell.length_c   1.000
_cell.angle_alpha   90.00
_cell.angle_beta   90.00
_cell.angle_gamma   90.00
#
_symmetry.space_group_name_H-M   'P 1'
#
loop_
_entity.id
_entity.type
_entity.pdbx_description
1 polymer ?
#
loop_
_entity_poly.entity_id
_entity_poly.type
_entity_poly.pdbx_seq_one_letter_code
_entity_poly.pdbx_strand_id
1 'polypeptide(L)'
;MPKVALLLAFYVICLSPCLANALECYVCSYLLGQSDATCLTNATAVRALNCTKKYCLTVRQEAIHNGNKVISFLRDCQDKPTIPNGVRTDSSSRTYYRSCQLNLCNGHNGRVYNTSGSLTIGAGAGAGGSAGAGGGGNHNAIIPGKNGSHGTGAGGLQLVVLLFAVVVAVARWL
;
A
#
# COMPACT_ATOMS: atom_id res chain seq x y z
N MET A 1 1.97 -42.29 -23.20
CA MET A 1 2.95 -41.18 -23.11
C MET A 1 2.58 -40.16 -22.01
N PRO A 2 2.43 -40.57 -20.73
CA PRO A 2 1.97 -39.65 -19.67
C PRO A 2 3.05 -38.67 -19.19
N LYS A 3 4.33 -39.02 -19.36
CA LYS A 3 5.48 -38.26 -18.87
C LYS A 3 5.66 -36.91 -19.60
N VAL A 4 5.37 -36.88 -20.90
CA VAL A 4 5.49 -35.66 -21.73
C VAL A 4 4.35 -34.68 -21.43
N ALA A 5 3.13 -35.19 -21.21
CA ALA A 5 1.99 -34.38 -20.82
C ALA A 5 2.17 -33.74 -19.42
N LEU A 6 2.78 -34.47 -18.48
CA LEU A 6 3.08 -33.96 -17.14
C LEU A 6 4.11 -32.82 -17.18
N LEU A 7 5.14 -32.95 -18.02
CA LEU A 7 6.19 -31.94 -18.21
C LEU A 7 5.64 -30.65 -18.83
N LEU A 8 4.76 -30.77 -19.83
CA LEU A 8 4.09 -29.63 -20.45
C LEU A 8 3.14 -28.90 -19.48
N ALA A 9 2.38 -29.64 -18.67
CA ALA A 9 1.51 -29.04 -17.66
C ALA A 9 2.32 -28.28 -16.59
N PHE A 10 3.45 -28.84 -16.14
CA PHE A 10 4.36 -28.17 -15.19
C PHE A 10 4.95 -26.87 -15.79
N TYR A 11 5.31 -26.89 -17.07
CA TYR A 11 5.87 -25.72 -17.75
C TYR A 11 4.88 -24.55 -17.87
N VAL A 12 3.59 -24.84 -18.15
CA VAL A 12 2.53 -23.82 -18.25
C VAL A 12 2.20 -23.21 -16.88
N ILE A 13 2.24 -23.99 -15.80
CA ILE A 13 2.03 -23.49 -14.44
C ILE A 13 3.20 -22.59 -14.00
N CYS A 14 4.44 -22.94 -14.33
CA CYS A 14 5.62 -22.12 -14.02
C CYS A 14 5.68 -20.81 -14.82
N LEU A 15 5.08 -20.76 -16.01
CA LEU A 15 5.05 -19.56 -16.85
C LEU A 15 3.87 -18.62 -16.55
N SER A 16 3.03 -18.95 -15.58
CA SER A 16 1.94 -18.06 -15.16
C SER A 16 2.58 -16.79 -14.57
N PRO A 17 2.45 -15.61 -15.22
CA PRO A 17 2.88 -14.37 -14.60
C PRO A 17 2.05 -14.24 -13.32
N CYS A 18 2.73 -14.20 -12.17
CA CYS A 18 2.08 -13.87 -10.93
C CYS A 18 1.44 -12.49 -11.15
N LEU A 19 0.11 -12.42 -11.31
CA LEU A 19 -0.61 -11.15 -11.36
C LEU A 19 -0.42 -10.50 -9.99
N ALA A 20 0.71 -9.82 -9.81
CA ALA A 20 0.92 -8.95 -8.69
C ALA A 20 -0.05 -7.80 -8.88
N ASN A 21 -1.13 -7.79 -8.10
CA ASN A 21 -1.98 -6.62 -7.97
C ASN A 21 -1.06 -5.47 -7.53
N ALA A 22 -0.81 -4.57 -8.47
CA ALA A 22 0.19 -3.55 -8.29
C ALA A 22 -0.43 -2.40 -7.48
N LEU A 23 0.19 -2.09 -6.35
CA LEU A 23 -0.31 -1.19 -5.32
C LEU A 23 0.03 0.25 -5.71
N GLU A 24 -0.97 1.13 -5.77
CA GLU A 24 -0.71 2.53 -6.10
C GLU A 24 -0.32 3.32 -4.84
N CYS A 25 0.78 4.08 -4.88
CA CYS A 25 1.25 4.87 -3.73
C CYS A 25 1.70 6.26 -4.16
N TYR A 26 1.49 7.27 -3.30
CA TYR A 26 2.15 8.57 -3.48
C TYR A 26 3.64 8.42 -3.21
N VAL A 27 4.49 9.08 -4.02
CA VAL A 27 5.94 9.05 -3.83
C VAL A 27 6.55 10.42 -4.02
N CYS A 28 7.26 10.87 -2.99
CA CYS A 28 7.91 12.16 -2.95
C CYS A 28 8.83 12.24 -1.73
N SER A 29 9.72 13.22 -1.71
CA SER A 29 10.47 13.58 -0.51
C SER A 29 10.43 15.09 -0.28
N TYR A 30 10.63 15.48 0.97
CA TYR A 30 10.84 16.84 1.40
C TYR A 30 11.97 16.85 2.42
N LEU A 31 12.83 17.85 2.34
CA LEU A 31 13.90 18.13 3.28
C LEU A 31 13.79 19.59 3.72
N LEU A 32 14.05 19.84 4.99
CA LEU A 32 13.99 21.18 5.53
C LEU A 32 14.94 22.13 4.77
N GLY A 33 14.40 23.26 4.32
CA GLY A 33 15.11 24.25 3.51
C GLY A 33 14.79 24.16 2.01
N GLN A 34 14.11 23.10 1.56
CA GLN A 34 13.51 23.04 0.23
C GLN A 34 12.34 24.04 0.12
N SER A 35 12.22 24.70 -1.02
CA SER A 35 11.10 25.61 -1.32
C SER A 35 9.79 24.85 -1.58
N ASP A 36 9.89 23.67 -2.18
CA ASP A 36 8.74 22.83 -2.47
C ASP A 36 8.38 21.95 -1.26
N ALA A 37 7.34 22.36 -0.55
CA ALA A 37 6.77 21.61 0.57
C ALA A 37 5.56 20.75 0.17
N THR A 38 5.27 20.57 -1.12
CA THR A 38 4.07 19.85 -1.62
C THR A 38 4.01 18.43 -1.09
N CYS A 39 5.17 17.75 -0.98
CA CYS A 39 5.24 16.43 -0.37
C CYS A 39 4.76 16.44 1.10
N LEU A 40 4.94 17.51 1.86
CA LEU A 40 4.43 17.57 3.22
C LEU A 40 2.95 17.98 3.27
N THR A 41 2.53 18.93 2.44
CA THR A 41 1.26 19.65 2.59
C THR A 41 0.12 19.15 1.71
N ASN A 42 0.43 18.57 0.54
CA ASN A 42 -0.59 18.14 -0.42
C ASN A 42 -0.18 16.84 -1.13
N ALA A 43 -0.55 15.70 -0.54
CA ALA A 43 -0.24 14.38 -1.10
C ALA A 43 -0.82 14.18 -2.51
N THR A 44 -2.05 14.66 -2.74
CA THR A 44 -2.73 14.52 -4.05
C THR A 44 -2.06 15.29 -5.18
N ALA A 45 -1.24 16.29 -4.87
CA ALA A 45 -0.48 17.04 -5.85
C ALA A 45 0.88 16.41 -6.21
N VAL A 46 1.31 15.36 -5.49
CA VAL A 46 2.53 14.63 -5.84
C VAL A 46 2.21 13.41 -6.71
N ARG A 47 3.25 12.90 -7.38
CA ARG A 47 3.13 11.72 -8.24
C ARG A 47 2.63 10.50 -7.45
N ALA A 48 1.53 9.92 -7.90
CA ALA A 48 1.16 8.54 -7.61
C ALA A 48 1.88 7.61 -8.59
N LEU A 49 2.42 6.50 -8.09
CA LEU A 49 3.03 5.48 -8.95
C LEU A 49 2.51 4.10 -8.63
N ASN A 50 2.46 3.29 -9.68
CA ASN A 50 2.06 1.91 -9.59
C ASN A 50 3.24 1.07 -9.07
N CYS A 51 3.24 0.75 -7.78
CA CYS A 51 4.28 -0.01 -7.12
C CYS A 51 4.05 -1.50 -7.27
N THR A 52 5.08 -2.24 -7.68
CA THR A 52 5.10 -3.71 -7.61
C THR A 52 5.32 -4.24 -6.18
N LYS A 53 5.28 -3.34 -5.20
CA LYS A 53 5.60 -3.55 -3.79
C LYS A 53 4.32 -3.70 -2.95
N LYS A 54 4.43 -4.36 -1.80
CA LYS A 54 3.27 -4.72 -0.95
C LYS A 54 2.78 -3.62 -0.01
N TYR A 55 3.57 -2.58 0.24
CA TYR A 55 3.23 -1.52 1.20
C TYR A 55 3.55 -0.13 0.66
N CYS A 56 2.63 0.81 0.83
CA CYS A 56 2.94 2.23 0.79
C CYS A 56 3.50 2.67 2.14
N LEU A 57 4.45 3.60 2.11
CA LEU A 57 5.16 4.11 3.28
C LEU A 57 4.99 5.62 3.42
N THR A 58 5.02 6.06 4.67
CA THR A 58 5.26 7.45 5.07
C THR A 58 6.30 7.47 6.18
N VAL A 59 7.38 8.23 6.00
CA VAL A 59 8.37 8.50 7.05
C VAL A 59 8.41 9.99 7.31
N ARG A 60 8.17 10.40 8.56
CA ARG A 60 8.18 11.81 8.98
C ARG A 60 9.16 12.00 10.12
N GLN A 61 10.12 12.88 9.95
CA GLN A 61 11.08 13.23 10.99
C GLN A 61 10.84 14.66 11.47
N GLU A 62 10.82 14.85 12.78
CA GLU A 62 10.60 16.14 13.43
C GLU A 62 11.71 16.45 14.42
N ALA A 63 12.09 17.72 14.53
CA ALA A 63 12.99 18.19 15.58
C ALA A 63 12.26 18.27 16.91
N ILE A 64 12.82 17.70 17.98
CA ILE A 64 12.21 17.73 19.32
C ILE A 64 12.27 19.14 19.90
N HIS A 65 13.43 19.78 19.85
CA HIS A 65 13.68 21.07 20.51
C HIS A 65 13.29 22.30 19.67
N ASN A 66 12.93 22.12 18.39
CA ASN A 66 12.59 23.21 17.48
C ASN A 66 11.10 23.18 17.13
N GLY A 67 10.23 23.19 18.14
CA GLY A 67 8.77 23.28 17.96
C GLY A 67 8.14 22.14 17.15
N ASN A 68 8.72 20.94 17.16
CA ASN A 68 8.28 19.81 16.31
C ASN A 68 8.34 20.12 14.80
N LYS A 69 9.25 21.00 14.38
CA LYS A 69 9.46 21.32 12.97
C LYS A 69 9.82 20.07 12.18
N VAL A 70 9.18 19.86 11.03
CA VAL A 70 9.47 18.72 10.15
C VAL A 70 10.83 18.93 9.49
N ILE A 71 11.76 18.02 9.77
CA ILE A 71 13.12 17.99 9.21
C ILE A 71 13.10 17.28 7.85
N SER A 72 12.40 16.16 7.78
CA SER A 72 12.26 15.37 6.56
C SER A 72 10.89 14.70 6.47
N PHE A 73 10.43 14.49 5.24
CA PHE A 73 9.21 13.75 4.96
C PHE A 73 9.41 12.91 3.71
N LEU A 74 9.03 11.64 3.75
CA LEU A 74 9.16 10.70 2.65
C LEU A 74 7.84 9.96 2.46
N ARG A 75 7.40 9.87 1.21
CA ARG A 75 6.41 8.89 0.76
C ARG A 75 7.08 7.96 -0.23
N ASP A 76 6.85 6.66 -0.07
CA ASP A 76 7.50 5.63 -0.89
C ASP A 76 6.67 4.33 -0.88
N CYS A 77 7.18 3.26 -1.49
CA CYS A 77 6.62 1.92 -1.38
C CYS A 77 7.70 0.83 -1.25
N GLN A 78 7.44 -0.18 -0.42
CA GLN A 78 8.39 -1.26 -0.10
C GLN A 78 7.70 -2.62 0.05
N ASP A 79 8.44 -3.70 -0.17
CA ASP A 79 7.94 -5.07 0.02
C ASP A 79 7.73 -5.40 1.50
N LYS A 80 8.65 -4.93 2.34
CA LYS A 80 8.64 -5.14 3.78
C LYS A 80 9.14 -3.88 4.48
N PRO A 81 8.29 -3.17 5.25
CA PRO A 81 8.72 -2.01 6.02
C PRO A 81 9.80 -2.40 7.04
N THR A 82 10.88 -1.62 7.13
CA THR A 82 11.92 -1.83 8.15
C THR A 82 11.36 -1.70 9.56
N ILE A 83 10.45 -0.73 9.77
CA ILE A 83 9.75 -0.50 11.03
C ILE A 83 8.26 -0.37 10.70
N PRO A 84 7.44 -1.41 10.92
CA PRO A 84 6.01 -1.34 10.67
C PRO A 84 5.36 -0.46 11.74
N ASN A 85 4.71 0.63 11.31
CA ASN A 85 3.85 1.46 12.15
C ASN A 85 4.46 1.80 13.54
N GLY A 86 5.63 2.43 13.54
CA GLY A 86 6.38 2.74 14.76
C GLY A 86 6.77 4.20 14.91
N VAL A 87 7.36 4.53 16.05
CA VAL A 87 7.99 5.83 16.32
C VAL A 87 9.36 5.56 16.94
N ARG A 88 10.41 6.17 16.40
CA ARG A 88 11.75 6.20 17.01
C ARG A 88 12.09 7.61 17.42
N THR A 89 12.61 7.77 18.63
CA THR A 89 13.02 9.06 19.17
C THR A 89 14.50 8.97 19.52
N ASP A 90 15.29 9.92 19.03
CA ASP A 90 16.68 10.14 19.44
C ASP A 90 16.79 11.43 20.29
N SER A 91 18.00 11.88 20.61
CA SER A 91 18.21 13.08 21.45
C SER A 91 17.78 14.40 20.79
N SER A 92 17.64 14.43 19.47
CA SER A 92 17.39 15.63 18.67
C SER A 92 16.11 15.58 17.85
N SER A 93 15.65 14.38 17.49
CA SER A 93 14.60 14.15 16.51
C SER A 93 13.69 12.98 16.87
N ARG A 94 12.46 13.06 16.36
CA ARG A 94 11.46 11.99 16.43
C ARG A 94 11.04 11.61 15.01
N THR A 95 11.17 10.33 14.70
CA THR A 95 10.82 9.76 13.41
C THR A 95 9.60 8.84 13.53
N TYR A 96 8.56 9.16 12.77
CA TYR A 96 7.33 8.38 12.63
C TYR A 96 7.40 7.52 11.37
N TYR A 97 7.15 6.22 11.51
CA TYR A 97 7.10 5.26 10.42
C TYR A 97 5.68 4.76 10.25
N ARG A 98 5.10 4.86 9.05
CA ARG A 98 3.75 4.39 8.74
C ARG A 98 3.78 3.55 7.48
N SER A 99 3.00 2.47 7.48
CA SER A 99 2.90 1.52 6.38
C SER A 99 1.47 1.01 6.21
N CYS A 100 0.99 0.90 4.98
CA CYS A 100 -0.36 0.45 4.65
C CYS A 100 -0.39 -0.25 3.27
N GLN A 101 -1.46 -1.00 2.98
CA GLN A 101 -1.55 -1.89 1.80
C GLN A 101 -2.75 -1.58 0.88
N LEU A 102 -3.35 -0.39 1.02
CA LEU A 102 -4.45 0.06 0.16
C LEU A 102 -3.92 1.09 -0.84
N ASN A 103 -4.53 1.18 -2.02
CA ASN A 103 -4.14 2.20 -2.99
C ASN A 103 -4.21 3.60 -2.38
N LEU A 104 -3.15 4.37 -2.58
CA LEU A 104 -3.00 5.77 -2.18
C LEU A 104 -3.16 6.03 -0.66
N CYS A 105 -2.99 4.99 0.17
CA CYS A 105 -3.24 5.06 1.60
C CYS A 105 -2.24 5.94 2.38
N ASN A 106 -1.08 6.25 1.78
CA ASN A 106 -0.04 7.09 2.37
C ASN A 106 -0.26 8.61 2.16
N GLY A 107 -1.51 9.03 1.93
CA GLY A 107 -1.89 10.44 1.79
C GLY A 107 -1.92 11.25 3.09
N HIS A 108 -1.76 10.61 4.25
CA HIS A 108 -1.80 11.27 5.56
C HIS A 108 -0.50 12.05 5.89
N ASN A 109 -0.49 12.76 7.01
CA ASN A 109 0.62 13.62 7.44
C ASN A 109 1.75 12.91 8.20
N GLY A 110 1.84 11.58 8.19
CA GLY A 110 2.86 10.81 8.92
C GLY A 110 2.68 10.63 10.45
N ARG A 111 1.89 11.44 11.16
CA ARG A 111 1.73 11.30 12.63
C ARG A 111 0.69 10.25 13.03
N VAL A 112 -0.41 10.18 12.30
CA VAL A 112 -1.53 9.27 12.59
C VAL A 112 -1.31 7.88 11.98
N TYR A 113 -1.91 6.86 12.60
CA TYR A 113 -2.06 5.53 12.01
C TYR A 113 -3.34 5.53 11.17
N ASN A 114 -3.26 5.11 9.91
CA ASN A 114 -4.47 4.79 9.15
C ASN A 114 -4.73 3.29 9.34
N THR A 115 -5.48 2.93 10.38
CA THR A 115 -6.00 1.58 10.53
C THR A 115 -7.20 1.46 9.60
N SER A 116 -7.01 0.72 8.51
CA SER A 116 -8.02 0.17 7.59
C SER A 116 -9.21 1.08 7.23
N GLY A 117 -9.12 1.73 6.06
CA GLY A 117 -10.30 2.06 5.27
C GLY A 117 -10.89 3.47 5.42
N SER A 118 -10.34 4.35 6.26
CA SER A 118 -10.76 5.76 6.26
C SER A 118 -9.91 6.55 5.27
N LEU A 119 -10.44 6.69 4.06
CA LEU A 119 -10.06 7.72 3.12
C LEU A 119 -10.54 9.07 3.69
N THR A 120 -9.70 9.73 4.48
CA THR A 120 -9.90 11.16 4.75
C THR A 120 -9.40 11.93 3.52
N ILE A 121 -10.23 12.02 2.49
CA ILE A 121 -10.08 13.08 1.50
C ILE A 121 -10.29 14.40 2.24
N GLY A 122 -9.25 15.23 2.26
CA GLY A 122 -9.27 16.66 2.59
C GLY A 122 -10.32 17.16 3.58
N ALA A 123 -9.91 17.35 4.83
CA ALA A 123 -10.37 18.51 5.59
C ALA A 123 -9.14 19.37 5.88
N GLY A 124 -8.82 20.27 4.95
CA GLY A 124 -8.03 21.44 5.29
C GLY A 124 -8.83 22.26 6.30
N ALA A 125 -8.43 22.22 7.57
CA ALA A 125 -8.81 23.19 8.56
C ALA A 125 -7.73 23.18 9.64
N GLY A 126 -7.13 24.34 9.91
CA GLY A 126 -6.25 24.52 11.05
C GLY A 126 -6.98 24.14 12.34
N ALA A 127 -6.37 23.28 13.13
CA ALA A 127 -6.57 23.13 14.56
C ALA A 127 -5.26 22.52 15.08
N GLY A 128 -4.48 23.25 15.86
CA GLY A 128 -4.80 23.43 17.27
C GLY A 128 -4.31 22.19 18.00
N GLY A 129 -3.17 22.30 18.67
CA GLY A 129 -2.51 21.16 19.30
C GLY A 129 -3.38 20.45 20.34
N SER A 130 -3.05 19.20 20.61
CA SER A 130 -3.19 18.62 21.95
C SER A 130 -2.12 17.56 22.13
N ALA A 131 -1.30 17.80 23.15
CA ALA A 131 -0.39 16.85 23.75
C ALA A 131 -1.19 15.66 24.31
N GLY A 132 -0.52 14.52 24.46
CA GLY A 132 -1.16 13.22 24.60
C GLY A 132 -1.86 12.92 25.92
N ALA A 133 -2.43 11.72 25.97
CA ALA A 133 -2.67 10.94 27.17
C ALA A 133 -2.84 9.47 26.72
N GLY A 134 -2.18 8.55 27.42
CA GLY A 134 -2.44 7.12 27.27
C GLY A 134 -3.83 6.75 27.77
N GLY A 135 -4.20 5.50 27.55
CA GLY A 135 -5.41 4.91 28.14
C GLY A 135 -6.17 4.07 27.14
N GLY A 136 -6.31 2.78 27.46
CA GLY A 136 -7.12 1.83 26.71
C GLY A 136 -8.59 2.22 26.63
N GLY A 137 -9.25 1.70 25.59
CA GLY A 137 -10.66 1.96 25.30
C GLY A 137 -11.11 1.14 24.11
N ASN A 138 -11.29 -0.15 24.36
CA ASN A 138 -12.10 -1.10 23.61
C ASN A 138 -13.45 -0.51 23.20
N HIS A 139 -13.67 -0.35 21.89
CA HIS A 139 -15.00 -0.12 21.33
C HIS A 139 -15.26 -1.09 20.18
N ASN A 140 -16.17 -2.03 20.45
CA ASN A 140 -16.92 -2.81 19.46
C ASN A 140 -17.59 -1.85 18.48
N ALA A 141 -17.09 -1.77 17.25
CA ALA A 141 -17.90 -1.33 16.13
C ALA A 141 -18.50 -2.58 15.47
N ILE A 142 -19.75 -2.89 15.83
CA ILE A 142 -20.61 -3.71 14.98
C ILE A 142 -20.78 -2.93 13.68
N ILE A 143 -20.32 -3.50 12.57
CA ILE A 143 -20.48 -2.89 11.24
C ILE A 143 -21.69 -3.55 10.55
N PRO A 144 -22.78 -2.80 10.28
CA PRO A 144 -23.81 -3.24 9.34
C PRO A 144 -23.21 -3.28 7.92
N GLY A 145 -23.54 -4.35 7.19
CA GLY A 145 -22.83 -4.79 5.99
C GLY A 145 -22.61 -3.77 4.87
N LYS A 146 -21.50 -3.95 4.16
CA LYS A 146 -21.31 -3.45 2.79
C LYS A 146 -21.06 -4.64 1.88
N ASN A 147 -22.13 -5.14 1.28
CA ASN A 147 -22.07 -5.96 0.09
C ASN A 147 -21.51 -5.09 -1.04
N GLY A 148 -20.43 -5.56 -1.67
CA GLY A 148 -19.71 -4.83 -2.71
C GLY A 148 -18.88 -5.77 -3.55
N SER A 149 -19.59 -6.64 -4.27
CA SER A 149 -19.27 -7.09 -5.62
C SER A 149 -17.97 -7.87 -5.82
N HIS A 150 -18.13 -9.20 -5.89
CA HIS A 150 -17.32 -10.03 -6.77
C HIS A 150 -17.27 -9.39 -8.17
N GLY A 151 -16.09 -8.90 -8.55
CA GLY A 151 -15.75 -8.71 -9.95
C GLY A 151 -15.57 -10.09 -10.56
N THR A 152 -16.65 -10.64 -11.09
CA THR A 152 -16.65 -11.84 -11.94
C THR A 152 -15.89 -11.51 -13.22
N GLY A 153 -14.56 -11.61 -13.17
CA GLY A 153 -13.71 -11.54 -14.35
C GLY A 153 -13.93 -12.77 -15.20
N ALA A 154 -14.86 -12.68 -16.14
CA ALA A 154 -15.17 -13.67 -17.17
C ALA A 154 -14.02 -13.84 -18.20
N GLY A 155 -12.77 -13.91 -17.76
CA GLY A 155 -11.59 -14.11 -18.61
C GLY A 155 -10.79 -15.38 -18.30
N GLY A 156 -10.83 -15.87 -17.06
CA GLY A 156 -10.04 -17.05 -16.66
C GLY A 156 -10.63 -18.38 -17.13
N LEU A 157 -11.95 -18.52 -17.09
CA LEU A 157 -12.62 -19.77 -17.47
C LEU A 157 -12.53 -20.05 -18.98
N GLN A 158 -12.59 -18.99 -19.81
CA GLN A 158 -12.43 -19.09 -21.27
C GLN A 158 -11.04 -19.60 -21.67
N LEU A 159 -9.98 -19.10 -21.04
CA LEU A 159 -8.60 -19.52 -21.36
C LEU A 159 -8.32 -20.96 -20.92
N VAL A 160 -8.82 -21.36 -19.74
CA VAL A 160 -8.68 -22.73 -19.23
C VAL A 160 -9.46 -23.71 -20.11
N VAL A 161 -10.68 -23.37 -20.55
CA VAL A 161 -11.47 -24.22 -21.46
C VAL A 161 -10.81 -24.34 -22.84
N LEU A 162 -10.23 -23.26 -23.38
CA LEU A 162 -9.47 -23.29 -24.64
C LEU A 162 -8.21 -24.15 -24.51
N LEU A 163 -7.46 -24.02 -23.41
CA LEU A 163 -6.27 -24.85 -23.15
C LEU A 163 -6.64 -26.34 -23.01
N PHE A 164 -7.72 -26.66 -22.30
CA PHE A 164 -8.23 -28.04 -22.22
C PHE A 164 -8.71 -28.57 -23.58
N ALA A 165 -9.40 -27.77 -24.39
CA ALA A 165 -9.86 -28.17 -25.71
C ALA A 165 -8.69 -28.45 -26.68
N VAL A 166 -7.64 -27.63 -26.64
CA VAL A 166 -6.41 -27.85 -27.44
C VAL A 166 -5.70 -29.12 -27.00
N VAL A 167 -5.58 -29.38 -25.70
CA VAL A 167 -4.96 -30.61 -25.17
C VAL A 167 -5.75 -31.86 -25.58
N VAL A 168 -7.08 -31.83 -25.48
CA VAL A 168 -7.95 -32.95 -25.89
C VAL A 168 -7.93 -33.15 -27.39
N ALA A 169 -7.88 -32.06 -28.18
CA ALA A 169 -7.75 -32.16 -29.63
C ALA A 169 -6.44 -32.84 -30.01
N VAL A 170 -5.30 -32.38 -29.51
CA VAL A 170 -3.98 -32.95 -29.83
C VAL A 170 -3.86 -34.41 -29.37
N ALA A 171 -4.45 -34.77 -28.22
CA ALA A 171 -4.46 -36.15 -27.71
C ALA A 171 -5.32 -37.12 -28.54
N ARG A 172 -6.24 -36.64 -29.38
CA ARG A 172 -7.03 -37.49 -30.29
C ARG A 172 -6.33 -37.76 -31.63
N TRP A 173 -5.23 -37.07 -31.93
CA TRP A 173 -4.47 -37.20 -33.18
C TRP A 173 -3.10 -37.89 -33.02
N LEU A 174 -2.82 -38.44 -31.82
CA LEU A 174 -1.64 -39.25 -31.48
C LEU A 174 -2.07 -40.65 -31.05
#